data_AF-A0A1B7K531-F1
#
_entry.id   AF-A0A1B7K531-F1
#
_cell.length_a   1.000
_cell.length_b   1.000
_cell.length_c   1.000
_cell.angle_alpha   90.00
_cell.angle_beta   90.00
_cell.angle_gamma   90.00
#
_symmetry.space_group_name_H-M   'P 1'
#
loop_
_entity.id
_entity.type
_entity.pdbx_description
1 polymer ?
#
loop_
_entity_poly.entity_id
_entity_poly.type
_entity_poly.pdbx_seq_one_letter_code
_entity_poly.pdbx_strand_id
1 'polypeptide(L)'
;MKLELRVGDYKLIEPNFKIFTNDNNKTLFFIAMKVDVDAEEKIRQSMNNDEFKIEIQNGIIGLTVIDRIYSFDVRGFLRAYLINHVKDQFSVAFAFLDEDDKIKKENVKAIRMIHK
;
A
#
# COMPACT_ATOMS: atom_id res chain seq x y z
N MET A 1 15.89 15.58 5.79
CA MET A 1 16.89 14.67 5.18
C MET A 1 16.26 13.29 5.14
N LYS A 2 15.91 12.75 3.96
CA LYS A 2 15.36 11.38 3.86
C LYS A 2 16.53 10.41 3.77
N LEU A 3 16.69 9.51 4.75
CA LEU A 3 17.67 8.43 4.67
C LEU A 3 17.30 7.50 3.51
N GLU A 4 18.21 7.33 2.55
CA GLU A 4 18.08 6.30 1.52
C GLU A 4 18.61 4.98 2.11
N LEU A 5 17.70 4.04 2.35
CA LEU A 5 18.03 2.71 2.85
C LEU A 5 17.98 1.72 1.69
N ARG A 6 18.91 0.76 1.67
CA ARG A 6 18.95 -0.32 0.67
C ARG A 6 18.81 -1.68 1.36
N VAL A 7 18.10 -2.59 0.71
CA VAL A 7 17.96 -4.00 1.14
C VAL A 7 18.35 -4.87 -0.05
N GLY A 8 19.58 -5.37 -0.05
CA GLY A 8 20.18 -5.96 -1.26
C GLY A 8 20.26 -4.92 -2.38
N ASP A 9 19.79 -5.29 -3.57
CA ASP A 9 19.75 -4.41 -4.75
C ASP A 9 18.53 -3.47 -4.77
N TYR A 10 17.64 -3.56 -3.79
CA TYR A 10 16.41 -2.77 -3.74
C TYR A 10 16.60 -1.45 -2.99
N LYS A 11 15.99 -0.39 -3.54
CA LYS A 11 15.85 0.89 -2.85
C LYS A 11 14.59 0.88 -1.98
N LEU A 12 14.77 1.08 -0.67
CA LEU A 12 13.65 1.20 0.27
C LEU A 12 13.16 2.65 0.30
N ILE A 13 11.84 2.81 0.17
CA ILE A 13 11.17 4.10 0.13
C ILE A 13 10.04 4.09 1.16
N GLU A 14 10.06 5.06 2.07
CA GLU A 14 8.95 5.31 2.98
C GLU A 14 8.19 6.56 2.48
N PRO A 15 7.09 6.38 1.72
CA PRO A 15 6.29 7.49 1.22
C PRO A 15 5.39 8.05 2.33
N ASN A 16 4.89 9.27 2.13
CA ASN A 16 3.75 9.74 2.91
C ASN A 16 2.50 9.00 2.47
N PHE A 17 1.75 8.44 3.40
CA PHE A 17 0.54 7.68 3.09
C PHE A 17 -0.59 7.93 4.08
N LYS A 18 -1.81 7.62 3.65
CA LYS A 18 -3.02 7.62 4.46
C LYS A 18 -3.74 6.29 4.26
N ILE A 19 -4.37 5.78 5.32
CA ILE A 19 -5.16 4.57 5.26
C ILE A 19 -6.64 4.94 5.29
N PHE A 20 -7.42 4.37 4.37
CA PHE A 20 -8.87 4.57 4.30
C PHE A 20 -9.58 3.22 4.38
N THR A 21 -10.70 3.14 5.08
CA THR A 21 -11.58 1.97 5.06
C THR A 21 -12.76 2.21 4.13
N ASN A 22 -13.24 1.16 3.47
CA ASN A 22 -14.50 1.26 2.75
C ASN A 22 -15.66 0.96 3.72
N ASP A 23 -16.51 1.96 4.01
CA ASP A 23 -17.65 1.77 4.92
C ASP A 23 -18.64 0.71 4.40
N ASN A 24 -18.76 0.57 3.08
CA ASN A 24 -19.62 -0.43 2.45
C ASN A 24 -18.95 -1.82 2.39
N ASN A 25 -17.63 -1.89 2.50
CA ASN A 25 -16.88 -3.13 2.53
C ASN A 25 -15.84 -3.10 3.66
N LYS A 26 -16.29 -3.47 4.86
CA LYS A 26 -15.46 -3.51 6.07
C LYS A 26 -14.22 -4.40 5.96
N THR A 27 -14.12 -5.25 4.93
CA THR A 27 -12.96 -6.11 4.66
C THR A 27 -11.95 -5.50 3.67
N LEU A 28 -12.21 -4.31 3.12
CA LEU A 28 -11.29 -3.59 2.24
C LEU A 28 -10.76 -2.32 2.91
N PHE A 29 -9.44 -2.15 2.89
CA PHE A 29 -8.81 -0.87 3.16
C PHE A 29 -7.84 -0.47 2.05
N PHE A 30 -7.64 0.84 1.92
CA PHE A 30 -6.77 1.46 0.94
C PHE A 30 -5.52 2.00 1.63
N ILE A 31 -4.36 1.76 1.03
CA ILE A 31 -3.13 2.48 1.33
C ILE A 31 -2.98 3.52 0.23
N ALA A 32 -3.33 4.76 0.55
CA ALA A 32 -3.22 5.87 -0.39
C ALA A 32 -1.88 6.58 -0.19
N MET A 33 -1.09 6.70 -1.25
CA MET A 33 0.27 7.25 -1.18
C MET A 33 0.38 8.59 -1.90
N LYS A 34 1.19 9.49 -1.33
CA LYS A 34 1.63 10.73 -1.98
C LYS A 34 3.06 10.53 -2.45
N VAL A 35 3.21 10.37 -3.77
CA VAL A 35 4.48 10.15 -4.47
C VAL A 35 4.62 11.18 -5.59
N ASP A 36 5.83 11.36 -6.11
CA ASP A 36 6.05 12.18 -7.31
C ASP A 36 5.45 11.52 -8.56
N VAL A 37 5.28 12.32 -9.62
CA VAL A 37 4.63 11.92 -10.88
C VAL A 37 5.37 10.73 -11.52
N ASP A 38 6.71 10.74 -11.51
CA ASP A 38 7.52 9.67 -12.10
C ASP A 38 7.35 8.35 -11.35
N ALA A 39 7.29 8.39 -10.02
CA ALA A 39 7.06 7.23 -9.18
C ALA A 39 5.62 6.70 -9.36
N GLU A 40 4.62 7.58 -9.42
CA GLU A 40 3.24 7.22 -9.70
C GLU A 40 3.11 6.48 -11.03
N GLU A 41 3.70 7.01 -12.11
CA GLU A 41 3.66 6.39 -13.44
C GLU A 41 4.31 5.00 -13.43
N LYS A 42 5.49 4.86 -12.82
CA LYS A 42 6.17 3.56 -12.69
C LYS A 42 5.33 2.53 -11.93
N ILE A 43 4.73 2.94 -10.82
CA ILE A 43 3.87 2.04 -10.03
C ILE A 43 2.66 1.61 -10.86
N ARG A 44 2.00 2.55 -11.56
CA ARG A 44 0.87 2.24 -12.45
C ARG A 44 1.25 1.24 -13.54
N GLN A 45 2.36 1.48 -14.24
CA GLN A 45 2.83 0.62 -15.33
C GLN A 45 3.10 -0.80 -14.83
N SER A 46 3.84 -0.95 -13.73
CA SER A 46 4.12 -2.28 -13.17
C SER A 46 2.88 -2.97 -12.63
N MET A 47 1.93 -2.23 -12.05
CA MET A 47 0.63 -2.80 -11.66
C MET A 47 -0.17 -3.31 -12.85
N ASN A 48 -0.14 -2.60 -13.99
CA ASN A 48 -0.82 -3.03 -15.21
C ASN A 48 -0.16 -4.27 -15.84
N ASN A 49 1.16 -4.38 -15.73
CA ASN A 49 1.94 -5.52 -16.27
C ASN A 49 2.03 -6.71 -15.32
N ASP A 50 1.41 -6.66 -14.14
CA ASP A 50 1.55 -7.65 -13.06
C ASP A 50 3.02 -7.86 -12.58
N GLU A 51 3.85 -6.83 -12.75
CA GLU A 51 5.27 -6.77 -12.34
C GLU A 51 5.43 -6.14 -10.94
N PHE A 52 4.60 -6.58 -9.99
CA PHE A 52 4.62 -6.06 -8.64
C PHE A 52 4.43 -7.18 -7.62
N LYS A 53 4.86 -6.93 -6.38
CA LYS A 53 4.67 -7.86 -5.27
C LYS A 53 4.20 -7.09 -4.05
N ILE A 54 3.20 -7.61 -3.35
CA ILE A 54 2.71 -7.03 -2.11
C ILE A 54 2.86 -8.05 -1.00
N GLU A 55 3.52 -7.65 0.07
CA GLU A 55 3.82 -8.50 1.21
C GLU A 55 3.51 -7.77 2.51
N ILE A 56 3.17 -8.54 3.54
CA ILE A 56 3.02 -8.00 4.89
C ILE A 56 3.83 -8.84 5.86
N GLN A 57 4.62 -8.19 6.70
CA GLN A 57 5.37 -8.84 7.76
C GLN A 57 5.41 -7.95 9.00
N ASN A 58 5.01 -8.49 10.14
CA ASN A 58 5.01 -7.78 11.43
C ASN A 58 4.30 -6.40 11.38
N GLY A 59 3.24 -6.29 10.58
CA GLY A 59 2.47 -5.06 10.37
C GLY A 59 3.18 -3.98 9.53
N ILE A 60 4.28 -4.33 8.86
CA ILE A 60 4.83 -3.55 7.76
C ILE A 60 4.29 -4.13 6.46
N ILE A 61 3.63 -3.30 5.65
CA ILE A 61 3.24 -3.67 4.28
C ILE A 61 4.33 -3.18 3.34
N GLY A 62 4.77 -4.04 2.43
CA GLY A 62 5.69 -3.72 1.36
C GLY A 62 4.99 -3.81 0.00
N LEU A 63 5.18 -2.81 -0.85
CA LEU A 63 4.88 -2.84 -2.27
C LEU A 63 6.21 -2.81 -3.03
N THR A 64 6.60 -3.94 -3.59
CA THR A 64 7.79 -4.07 -4.43
C THR A 64 7.42 -3.86 -5.88
N VAL A 65 8.13 -2.96 -6.53
CA VAL A 65 7.91 -2.57 -7.92
C VAL A 65 9.27 -2.32 -8.57
N ILE A 66 9.62 -3.13 -9.57
CA ILE A 66 10.92 -3.07 -10.26
C ILE A 66 12.08 -3.20 -9.25
N ASP A 67 12.80 -2.11 -9.00
CA ASP A 67 14.00 -1.98 -8.14
C ASP A 67 13.70 -1.26 -6.81
N ARG A 68 12.42 -1.02 -6.51
CA ARG A 68 11.98 -0.22 -5.36
C ARG A 68 11.04 -1.01 -4.48
N ILE A 69 11.20 -0.85 -3.18
CA ILE A 69 10.28 -1.36 -2.17
C ILE A 69 9.70 -0.17 -1.44
N TYR A 70 8.41 0.05 -1.59
CA TYR A 70 7.66 1.02 -0.81
C TYR A 70 7.16 0.34 0.46
N SER A 71 7.55 0.84 1.63
CA SER A 71 7.15 0.27 2.91
C SER A 71 6.21 1.18 3.69
N PHE A 72 5.21 0.60 4.34
CA PHE A 72 4.16 1.29 5.09
C PHE A 72 4.02 0.62 6.45
N ASP A 73 4.25 1.37 7.52
CA ASP A 73 3.95 0.88 8.88
C ASP A 73 2.45 1.00 9.15
N VAL A 74 1.77 -0.15 9.13
CA VAL A 74 0.33 -0.23 9.37
C VAL A 74 0.01 -0.88 10.71
N ARG A 75 0.99 -1.11 11.60
CA ARG A 75 0.80 -1.87 12.85
C ARG A 75 -0.37 -1.35 13.68
N GLY A 76 -0.42 -0.04 13.89
CA GLY A 76 -1.47 0.60 14.69
C GLY A 76 -2.87 0.41 14.09
N PHE A 77 -2.98 0.67 12.78
CA PHE A 77 -4.23 0.49 12.04
C PHE A 77 -4.65 -0.98 11.99
N LEU A 78 -3.75 -1.87 11.57
CA LEU A 78 -4.04 -3.27 11.35
C LEU A 78 -4.53 -3.95 12.63
N ARG A 79 -3.94 -3.62 13.78
CA ARG A 79 -4.40 -4.13 15.07
C ARG A 79 -5.86 -3.72 15.34
N ALA A 80 -6.19 -2.44 15.20
CA ALA A 80 -7.56 -1.96 15.42
C ALA A 80 -8.53 -2.52 14.37
N TYR A 81 -8.09 -2.64 13.13
CA TYR A 81 -8.87 -3.12 12.01
C TYR A 81 -9.22 -4.61 12.14
N LEU A 82 -8.23 -5.47 12.41
CA LEU A 82 -8.45 -6.91 12.59
C LEU A 82 -9.37 -7.21 13.78
N ILE A 83 -9.18 -6.54 14.92
CA ILE A 83 -10.02 -6.72 16.11
C ILE A 83 -11.50 -6.45 15.81
N ASN A 84 -11.78 -5.42 15.00
CA ASN A 84 -13.14 -4.91 14.81
C ASN A 84 -13.85 -5.43 13.55
N HIS A 85 -13.11 -5.91 12.55
CA HIS A 85 -13.66 -6.03 11.19
C HIS A 85 -13.36 -7.33 10.46
N VAL A 86 -12.38 -8.14 10.89
CA VAL A 86 -11.90 -9.26 10.07
C VAL A 86 -11.63 -10.51 10.90
N LYS A 87 -12.32 -11.61 10.60
CA LYS A 87 -12.06 -12.92 11.22
C LYS A 87 -11.03 -13.76 10.45
N ASP A 88 -11.10 -13.80 9.12
CA ASP A 88 -10.28 -14.73 8.32
C ASP A 88 -9.55 -14.08 7.13
N GLN A 89 -10.02 -12.94 6.61
CA GLN A 89 -9.44 -12.32 5.42
C GLN A 89 -9.82 -10.86 5.23
N PHE A 90 -8.93 -10.12 4.59
CA PHE A 90 -9.15 -8.73 4.19
C PHE A 90 -8.52 -8.47 2.83
N SER A 91 -8.86 -7.34 2.22
CA SER A 91 -8.28 -6.88 0.98
C SER A 91 -7.53 -5.57 1.21
N VAL A 92 -6.38 -5.44 0.56
CA VAL A 92 -5.58 -4.22 0.52
C VAL A 92 -5.55 -3.71 -0.91
N ALA A 93 -5.86 -2.44 -1.11
CA ALA A 93 -5.67 -1.77 -2.39
C ALA A 93 -4.70 -0.59 -2.24
N PHE A 94 -3.94 -0.31 -3.29
CA PHE A 94 -3.05 0.86 -3.34
C PHE A 94 -3.70 1.92 -4.22
N ALA A 95 -3.66 3.16 -3.74
CA ALA A 95 -4.24 4.32 -4.41
C ALA A 95 -3.26 5.48 -4.38
N PHE A 96 -3.42 6.45 -5.28
CA PHE A 96 -2.64 7.68 -5.24
C PHE A 96 -3.45 8.82 -4.63
N LEU A 97 -2.77 9.70 -3.90
CA LEU A 97 -3.34 10.94 -3.40
C LEU A 97 -3.14 12.07 -4.41
N ASP A 98 -4.11 12.95 -4.54
CA ASP A 98 -3.98 14.23 -5.24
C ASP A 98 -3.30 15.30 -4.38
N GLU A 99 -3.23 16.52 -4.89
CA GLU A 99 -2.61 17.65 -4.20
C GLU A 99 -3.34 17.99 -2.88
N ASP A 100 -4.66 17.76 -2.83
CA ASP A 100 -5.57 17.97 -1.70
C ASP A 100 -5.58 16.79 -0.69
N ASP A 101 -4.71 15.80 -0.87
CA ASP A 101 -4.70 14.53 -0.13
C ASP A 101 -6.01 13.73 -0.21
N LYS A 102 -6.73 13.82 -1.34
CA LYS A 102 -7.87 12.95 -1.65
C LYS A 102 -7.40 11.79 -2.52
N ILE A 103 -8.07 10.64 -2.40
CA ILE A 103 -7.83 9.50 -3.30
C ILE A 103 -8.19 9.91 -4.73
N LYS A 104 -7.22 9.78 -5.65
CA LYS A 104 -7.48 9.91 -7.09
C LYS A 104 -8.48 8.84 -7.51
N LYS A 105 -9.53 9.25 -8.24
CA LYS A 105 -10.57 8.32 -8.74
C LYS A 105 -9.98 7.47 -9.86
N GLU A 106 -9.60 6.25 -9.53
CA GLU A 106 -8.99 5.31 -10.47
C GLU A 106 -9.34 3.86 -10.15
N ASN A 107 -9.20 3.00 -11.15
CA ASN A 107 -9.31 1.55 -10.95
C ASN A 107 -8.09 1.08 -10.16
N VAL A 108 -8.31 0.66 -8.92
CA VAL A 108 -7.27 0.11 -8.05
C VAL A 108 -7.33 -1.41 -8.05
N LYS A 109 -6.17 -2.07 -8.15
CA LYS A 109 -6.05 -3.51 -7.91
C LYS A 109 -6.08 -3.76 -6.41
N ALA A 110 -7.06 -4.56 -5.97
CA ALA A 110 -7.16 -5.02 -4.59
C ALA A 110 -6.61 -6.43 -4.46
N ILE A 111 -5.86 -6.70 -3.40
CA ILE A 111 -5.24 -7.98 -3.12
C ILE A 111 -5.82 -8.55 -1.86
N ARG A 112 -6.29 -9.79 -1.95
CA ARG A 112 -6.83 -10.54 -0.81
C ARG A 112 -5.69 -11.09 0.03
N MET A 113 -5.71 -10.75 1.30
CA MET A 113 -4.82 -11.19 2.35
C MET A 113 -5.57 -12.18 3.25
N ILE A 114 -4.94 -13.31 3.54
CA ILE A 114 -5.49 -14.34 4.43
C ILE A 114 -4.91 -14.11 5.83
N HIS A 115 -5.79 -13.95 6.82
CA HIS A 115 -5.43 -13.92 8.23
C HIS A 115 -5.42 -15.38 8.73
N LYS A 116 -4.24 -15.88 9.11
CA LYS A 116 -4.07 -17.20 9.73
C LYS A 116 -3.84 -17.06 11.22
#